data_AF-A0A075HW03-F1
#
_entry.id   AF-A0A075HW03-F1
#
_cell.length_a   1.000
_cell.length_b   1.000
_cell.length_c   1.000
_cell.angle_alpha   90.00
_cell.angle_beta   90.00
_cell.angle_gamma   90.00
#
_symmetry.space_group_name_H-M   'P 1'
#
loop_
_entity.id
_entity.type
_entity.pdbx_description
1 polymer ?
#
loop_
_entity_poly.entity_id
_entity_poly.type
_entity_poly.pdbx_seq_one_letter_code
_entity_poly.pdbx_strand_id
1 'polypeptide(L)'
;MITKEIEINGSKFKITLTDQVIGQVDNLKSLYATAAEDPEIFEEINSQISATINDIAGAVTPEISDSYLDGLIQEVFKAVDDKKSEVEKQIKDKDSKITRKKLKAK
;
A
#
# COMPACT_ATOMS: atom_id res chain seq x y z
N MET A 1 -12.58 4.73 5.29
CA MET A 1 -12.47 3.50 4.49
C MET A 1 -12.67 3.85 3.03
N ILE A 2 -11.88 3.27 2.12
CA ILE A 2 -11.98 3.50 0.67
C ILE A 2 -11.97 2.13 0.00
N THR A 3 -12.90 1.86 -0.90
CA THR A 3 -12.87 0.64 -1.71
C THR A 3 -12.19 0.95 -3.03
N LYS A 4 -11.19 0.15 -3.40
CA LYS A 4 -10.44 0.28 -4.65
C LYS A 4 -10.59 -1.00 -5.46
N GLU A 5 -10.80 -0.86 -6.75
CA GLU A 5 -10.75 -1.99 -7.69
C GLU A 5 -9.29 -2.24 -8.07
N ILE A 6 -8.91 -3.51 -8.03
CA ILE A 6 -7.58 -4.02 -8.38
C ILE A 6 -7.76 -5.16 -9.40
N GLU A 7 -6.79 -5.38 -10.27
CA GLU A 7 -6.86 -6.37 -11.35
C GLU A 7 -5.59 -7.22 -11.35
N ILE A 8 -5.73 -8.45 -10.86
CA ILE A 8 -4.61 -9.36 -10.66
C ILE A 8 -4.72 -10.48 -11.68
N ASN A 9 -3.71 -10.63 -12.56
CA ASN A 9 -3.69 -11.64 -13.61
C ASN A 9 -4.97 -11.66 -14.48
N GLY A 10 -5.55 -10.48 -14.75
CA GLY A 10 -6.79 -10.33 -15.54
C GLY A 10 -8.08 -10.62 -14.78
N SER A 11 -8.00 -10.94 -13.49
CA SER A 11 -9.17 -11.07 -12.60
C SER A 11 -9.37 -9.81 -11.78
N LYS A 12 -10.60 -9.29 -11.74
CA LYS A 12 -10.94 -8.07 -11.02
C LYS A 12 -11.35 -8.38 -9.59
N PHE A 13 -10.72 -7.71 -8.64
CA PHE A 13 -11.02 -7.80 -7.22
C PHE A 13 -11.27 -6.41 -6.65
N LYS A 14 -11.95 -6.36 -5.51
CA LYS A 14 -12.22 -5.12 -4.76
C LYS A 14 -11.55 -5.24 -3.42
N ILE A 15 -10.63 -4.32 -3.13
CA ILE A 15 -10.01 -4.22 -1.82
C ILE A 15 -10.59 -3.05 -1.03
N THR A 16 -10.90 -3.28 0.24
CA THR A 16 -11.33 -2.21 1.14
C THR A 16 -10.15 -1.71 1.96
N LEU A 17 -9.60 -0.56 1.58
CA LEU A 17 -8.53 0.13 2.30
C LEU A 17 -9.08 0.80 3.56
N THR A 18 -9.06 0.05 4.65
CA THR A 18 -9.27 0.55 6.02
C THR A 18 -7.94 0.97 6.66
N ASP A 19 -8.01 1.64 7.81
CA ASP A 19 -6.80 1.96 8.58
C ASP A 19 -6.03 0.69 8.98
N GLN A 20 -6.76 -0.39 9.29
CA GLN A 20 -6.20 -1.70 9.57
C GLN A 20 -5.42 -2.26 8.38
N VAL A 21 -6.01 -2.27 7.18
CA VAL A 21 -5.32 -2.76 5.97
C VAL A 21 -4.09 -1.92 5.66
N ILE A 22 -4.16 -0.60 5.87
CA ILE A 22 -3.01 0.29 5.69
C ILE A 22 -1.89 -0.06 6.68
N GLY A 23 -2.23 -0.31 7.95
CA GLY A 23 -1.28 -0.75 8.96
C GLY A 23 -0.66 -2.12 8.66
N GLN A 24 -1.47 -3.07 8.19
CA GLN A 24 -1.00 -4.40 7.76
C GLN A 24 0.00 -4.29 6.61
N VAL A 25 -0.25 -3.41 5.64
CA VAL A 25 0.64 -3.18 4.49
C VAL A 25 1.95 -2.52 4.89
N ASP A 26 1.90 -1.57 5.82
CA ASP A 26 3.10 -0.92 6.36
C ASP A 26 3.96 -1.92 7.15
N ASN A 27 3.31 -2.76 7.97
CA ASN A 27 3.96 -3.87 8.65
C ASN A 27 4.60 -4.84 7.64
N LEU A 28 3.88 -5.20 6.59
CA LEU A 28 4.39 -6.10 5.54
C LEU A 28 5.64 -5.54 4.86
N LYS A 29 5.66 -4.23 4.55
CA LYS A 29 6.86 -3.55 4.03
C LYS A 29 8.04 -3.66 4.98
N SER A 30 7.79 -3.42 6.27
CA SER A 30 8.81 -3.53 7.31
C SER A 30 9.34 -4.95 7.42
N LEU A 31 8.46 -5.96 7.43
CA LEU A 31 8.84 -7.37 7.49
C LEU A 31 9.73 -7.76 6.30
N TYR A 32 9.38 -7.36 5.08
CA TYR A 32 10.22 -7.63 3.90
C TYR A 32 11.60 -6.98 3.99
N ALA A 33 11.69 -5.74 4.50
CA ALA A 33 12.97 -5.08 4.72
C ALA A 33 13.81 -5.82 5.76
N THR A 34 13.21 -6.16 6.91
CA THR A 34 13.86 -6.90 7.99
C THR A 34 14.36 -8.28 7.54
N ALA A 35 13.55 -9.02 6.76
CA ALA A 35 13.95 -10.31 6.18
C ALA A 35 15.12 -10.21 5.20
N ALA A 36 15.28 -9.07 4.53
CA ALA A 36 16.41 -8.83 3.63
C ALA A 36 17.68 -8.43 4.40
N GLU A 37 17.54 -7.82 5.58
CA GLU A 37 18.66 -7.41 6.43
C GLU A 37 19.26 -8.58 7.22
N ASP A 38 18.42 -9.48 7.73
CA ASP A 38 18.86 -10.59 8.56
C ASP A 38 18.18 -11.92 8.15
N PRO A 39 18.92 -12.83 7.49
CA PRO A 39 18.39 -14.11 7.07
C PRO A 39 18.16 -15.09 8.22
N GLU A 40 18.71 -14.88 9.43
CA GLU A 40 18.51 -15.79 10.57
C GLU A 40 17.08 -15.69 11.11
N ILE A 41 16.45 -14.52 11.01
CA ILE A 41 15.06 -14.29 11.43
C ILE A 41 14.05 -14.52 10.29
N PHE A 42 14.53 -14.93 9.10
CA PHE A 42 13.69 -15.10 7.93
C PHE A 42 12.51 -16.06 8.15
N GLU A 43 12.70 -17.18 8.86
CA GLU A 43 11.60 -18.12 9.12
C GLU A 43 10.47 -17.49 9.94
N GLU A 44 10.80 -16.76 11.00
CA GLU A 44 9.81 -16.09 11.85
C GLU A 44 9.10 -14.98 11.08
N ILE A 45 9.87 -14.17 10.35
CA ILE A 45 9.36 -13.10 9.52
C ILE A 45 8.46 -13.66 8.41
N ASN A 46 8.83 -14.78 7.78
CA ASN A 46 8.04 -15.41 6.72
C ASN A 46 6.65 -15.86 7.23
N SER A 47 6.58 -16.38 8.47
CA SER A 47 5.30 -16.69 9.10
C SER A 47 4.44 -15.44 9.30
N GLN A 48 5.06 -14.34 9.77
CA GLN A 48 4.36 -13.06 9.94
C GLN A 48 3.93 -12.42 8.62
N ILE A 49 4.76 -12.52 7.58
CA ILE A 49 4.46 -12.09 6.21
C ILE A 49 3.22 -12.84 5.75
N SER A 50 3.23 -14.17 5.80
CA SER A 50 2.10 -15.00 5.37
C SER A 50 0.81 -14.67 6.14
N ALA A 51 0.88 -14.51 7.47
CA ALA A 51 -0.27 -14.12 8.27
C ALA A 51 -0.82 -12.75 7.85
N THR A 52 0.06 -11.76 7.67
CA THR A 52 -0.31 -10.41 7.26
C THR A 52 -0.94 -10.39 5.86
N ILE A 53 -0.41 -11.20 4.93
CA ILE A 53 -0.96 -11.36 3.58
C ILE A 53 -2.39 -11.94 3.64
N ASN A 54 -2.62 -12.97 4.45
CA ASN A 54 -3.95 -13.55 4.65
C ASN A 54 -4.95 -12.56 5.24
N ASP A 55 -4.50 -11.76 6.20
CA ASP A 55 -5.28 -10.69 6.80
C ASP A 55 -5.73 -9.63 5.75
N ILE A 56 -4.81 -9.24 4.87
CA ILE A 56 -5.09 -8.33 3.74
C ILE A 56 -6.03 -9.01 2.74
N ALA A 57 -5.82 -10.29 2.44
CA ALA A 57 -6.68 -11.07 1.54
C ALA A 57 -8.13 -11.15 2.04
N GLY A 58 -8.34 -11.20 3.36
CA GLY A 58 -9.66 -11.12 3.98
C GLY A 58 -10.39 -9.78 3.75
N ALA A 59 -9.66 -8.71 3.42
CA ALA A 59 -10.24 -7.41 3.06
C ALA A 59 -10.55 -7.26 1.55
N VAL A 60 -10.30 -8.32 0.77
CA VAL A 60 -10.53 -8.39 -0.67
C VAL A 60 -11.80 -9.18 -0.95
N THR A 61 -12.56 -8.77 -1.96
CA THR A 61 -13.77 -9.46 -2.41
C THR A 61 -13.82 -9.49 -3.95
N PRO A 62 -14.12 -10.66 -4.56
CA PRO A 62 -14.35 -11.98 -3.95
C PRO A 62 -13.09 -12.57 -3.30
N GLU A 63 -13.25 -13.65 -2.54
CA GLU A 63 -12.15 -14.35 -1.87
C GLU A 63 -11.05 -14.67 -2.88
N ILE A 64 -9.82 -14.33 -2.52
CA ILE A 64 -8.66 -14.41 -3.39
C ILE A 64 -7.84 -15.64 -3.01
N SER A 65 -7.47 -16.44 -4.02
CA SER A 65 -6.66 -17.64 -3.80
C SER A 65 -5.18 -17.31 -3.64
N ASP A 66 -4.43 -18.21 -3.01
CA ASP A 66 -2.99 -18.10 -2.75
C ASP A 66 -2.17 -17.72 -3.98
N SER A 67 -2.53 -18.24 -5.16
CA SER A 67 -1.86 -17.93 -6.44
C SER A 67 -1.94 -16.46 -6.86
N TYR A 68 -2.88 -15.69 -6.32
CA TYR A 68 -3.03 -14.26 -6.59
C TYR A 68 -2.49 -13.37 -5.46
N LEU A 69 -1.97 -13.96 -4.37
CA LEU A 69 -1.47 -13.18 -3.23
C LEU A 69 -0.28 -12.30 -3.60
N ASP A 70 0.63 -12.79 -4.44
CA ASP A 70 1.78 -12.00 -4.89
C ASP A 70 1.32 -10.70 -5.60
N GLY A 71 0.41 -10.86 -6.57
CA GLY A 71 -0.16 -9.71 -7.27
C GLY A 71 -1.04 -8.83 -6.37
N LEU A 72 -1.75 -9.43 -5.41
CA LEU A 72 -2.48 -8.68 -4.38
C LEU A 72 -1.54 -7.74 -3.64
N ILE A 73 -0.46 -8.27 -3.06
CA ILE A 73 0.50 -7.47 -2.29
C ILE A 73 1.04 -6.31 -3.12
N GLN A 74 1.38 -6.56 -4.38
CA GLN A 74 1.82 -5.50 -5.27
C GLN A 74 0.77 -4.41 -5.47
N GLU A 75 -0.49 -4.79 -5.74
CA GLU A 75 -1.57 -3.84 -5.95
C GLU A 75 -1.97 -3.09 -4.67
N VAL A 76 -1.98 -3.78 -3.52
CA VAL A 76 -2.26 -3.14 -2.23
C VAL A 76 -1.16 -2.16 -1.87
N PHE A 77 0.11 -2.52 -2.07
CA PHE A 77 1.24 -1.61 -1.85
C PHE A 77 1.07 -0.34 -2.66
N LYS A 78 0.75 -0.50 -3.95
CA LYS A 78 0.49 0.62 -4.85
C LYS A 78 -0.73 1.42 -4.43
N ALA A 79 -1.80 0.76 -3.99
CA ALA A 79 -3.03 1.42 -3.57
C ALA A 79 -2.87 2.25 -2.29
N VAL A 80 -2.09 1.75 -1.32
CA VAL A 80 -1.73 2.47 -0.08
C VAL A 80 -0.75 3.60 -0.37
N ASP A 81 0.25 3.38 -1.23
CA ASP A 81 1.23 4.40 -1.62
C ASP A 81 0.57 5.54 -2.39
N ASP A 82 -0.31 5.22 -3.35
CA ASP A 82 -1.11 6.20 -4.08
C ASP A 82 -1.99 7.04 -3.14
N LYS A 83 -2.58 6.43 -2.11
CA LYS A 83 -3.31 7.15 -1.06
C LYS A 83 -2.40 8.09 -0.26
N LYS A 84 -1.18 7.65 0.12
CA LYS A 84 -0.21 8.53 0.81
C LYS A 84 0.27 9.66 -0.11
N SER A 85 0.54 9.36 -1.38
CA SER A 85 1.02 10.30 -2.40
C SER A 85 -0.04 11.36 -2.77
N GLU A 86 -1.32 10.99 -2.84
CA GLU A 86 -2.41 11.94 -3.10
C GLU A 86 -2.57 12.96 -1.96
N VAL A 87 -2.32 12.54 -0.72
CA VAL A 87 -2.25 13.45 0.44
C VAL A 87 -1.04 14.39 0.32
N GLU A 88 0.11 13.88 -0.11
CA GLU A 88 1.34 14.68 -0.25
C GLU A 88 1.27 15.68 -1.42
N LYS A 89 0.67 15.28 -2.57
CA LYS A 89 0.47 16.16 -3.74
C LYS A 89 -0.45 17.33 -3.44
N GLN A 90 -1.46 17.17 -2.57
CA GLN A 90 -2.33 18.27 -2.14
C GLN A 90 -1.61 19.30 -1.25
N ILE A 91 -0.56 18.90 -0.52
CA ILE A 91 0.25 19.83 0.28
C ILE A 91 1.17 20.66 -0.64
N LYS A 92 1.70 20.06 -1.71
CA LYS A 92 2.63 20.71 -2.63
C LYS A 92 1.98 21.76 -3.55
N ASP A 93 0.68 21.67 -3.83
CA ASP A 93 -0.02 22.64 -4.68
C ASP A 93 -0.32 23.98 -3.97
N LYS A 94 -0.30 24.02 -2.63
CA LYS A 94 -0.46 25.28 -1.87
C LYS A 94 0.82 26.13 -1.84
N ASP A 95 2.00 25.54 -1.98
CA ASP A 95 3.27 26.29 -1.89
C ASP A 95 3.64 26.97 -3.22
N SER A 96 3.22 26.42 -4.36
CA SER A 96 3.55 26.96 -5.69
C SER A 96 2.76 28.23 -6.07
N LYS A 97 1.72 28.60 -5.32
CA LYS A 97 0.94 29.83 -5.56
C LYS A 97 1.51 31.08 -4.87
N ILE A 98 2.38 30.94 -3.87
CA ILE A 98 2.91 32.08 -3.11
C ILE A 98 4.14 32.69 -3.79
N THR A 99 4.97 31.90 -4.47
CA THR A 99 6.24 32.37 -5.04
C THR A 99 6.11 33.15 -6.36
N ARG A 100 5.01 33.02 -7.11
CA ARG A 100 4.85 33.75 -8.39
C ARG A 100 4.35 35.18 -8.27
N LYS A 101 3.95 35.65 -7.07
CA LYS A 101 3.44 37.03 -6.90
C LYS A 101 4.50 38.05 -6.47
N LYS A 102 5.76 37.64 -6.22
CA LYS A 102 6.83 38.55 -5.77
C LYS A 102 7.83 38.99 -6.85
N LEU A 103 7.56 38.71 -8.13
CA LEU A 103 8.39 39.15 -9.27
C LEU A 103 7.76 40.26 -10.12
N LYS A 104 6.61 40.82 -9.72
CA LYS A 104 5.99 41.98 -10.40
C LYS A 104 5.42 42.99 -9.41
N ALA A 105 6.29 43.66 -8.67
CA ALA A 105 6.07 44.98 -8.09
C ALA A 105 7.47 45.59 -7.93
N LYS A 106 7.96 46.23 -9.00
CA LYS A 106 7.94 47.69 -9.23
C LYS A 106 9.09 48.37 -8.52
#